data_AF-A0A1H2A7L7-F1
#
_entry.id   AF-A0A1H2A7L7-F1
#
_cell.length_a   1.000
_cell.length_b   1.000
_cell.length_c   1.000
_cell.angle_alpha   90.00
_cell.angle_beta   90.00
_cell.angle_gamma   90.00
#
_symmetry.space_group_name_H-M   'P 1'
#
loop_
_entity.id
_entity.type
_entity.pdbx_description
1 polymer ?
#
loop_
_entity_poly.entity_id
_entity_poly.type
_entity_poly.pdbx_seq_one_letter_code
_entity_poly.pdbx_strand_id
1 'polypeptide(L)'
;MSTDVAAETNLGTALTPRADHPRNTNTVSSYRAVPSHATTAVNLGPLAELPGYWEGTGFSLIARPDFDPDNADGFFLQLNLLRETIEFSSIGSPVPNRGSQQEDVNLFGVTYLHRVTDAATGGALHIEPGIWMNIPGTAADGSDGSVTRLSTVPHGNAVCAVGFAQTADLDGIPDIPSLSTVPYAVGAPPPPPGTPNPYAAYDLGVDTPYRTNPLPSTITQALVDDPITMLRDALRGQTMTHVTRLILDTAGGGGVSNIPFITRNADATDLECVFAVERVRLPGGNEVMQLQYQQVALLSFRGMVYPHVTVGTLIRAF
;
A
#
# COMPACT_ATOMS: atom_id res chain seq x y z
N MET A 1 -45.26 4.67 -90.54
CA MET A 1 -45.05 3.24 -90.88
C MET A 1 -43.85 2.82 -90.03
N SER A 2 -44.07 1.98 -89.02
CA SER A 2 -43.72 0.54 -89.05
C SER A 2 -42.20 0.32 -88.89
N THR A 3 -41.69 -0.51 -87.98
CA THR A 3 -42.33 -1.52 -87.11
C THR A 3 -41.30 -2.01 -86.07
N ASP A 4 -41.78 -2.38 -84.86
CA ASP A 4 -41.46 -3.62 -84.12
C ASP A 4 -40.01 -3.96 -83.69
N VAL A 5 -39.72 -4.72 -82.61
CA VAL A 5 -40.47 -5.37 -81.50
C VAL A 5 -39.39 -5.68 -80.41
N ALA A 6 -39.57 -5.43 -79.10
CA ALA A 6 -40.22 -6.30 -78.08
C ALA A 6 -39.67 -7.76 -78.02
N ALA A 7 -39.69 -8.53 -76.92
CA ALA A 7 -39.84 -8.25 -75.48
C ALA A 7 -39.25 -9.46 -74.69
N GLU A 8 -39.41 -9.45 -73.37
CA GLU A 8 -38.89 -10.43 -72.39
C GLU A 8 -39.30 -11.90 -72.61
N THR A 9 -38.49 -12.86 -72.12
CA THR A 9 -38.90 -13.82 -71.05
C THR A 9 -37.82 -14.87 -70.70
N ASN A 10 -37.83 -15.28 -69.41
CA ASN A 10 -37.32 -16.54 -68.82
C ASN A 10 -35.78 -16.81 -68.87
N LEU A 11 -35.14 -17.49 -67.91
CA LEU A 11 -35.46 -18.03 -66.56
C LEU A 11 -34.40 -17.46 -65.56
N GLY A 12 -34.38 -17.62 -64.23
CA GLY A 12 -35.07 -18.51 -63.28
C GLY A 12 -34.05 -19.17 -62.33
N THR A 13 -33.65 -18.48 -61.25
CA THR A 13 -32.91 -19.04 -60.11
C THR A 13 -33.39 -18.37 -58.83
N ALA A 14 -34.00 -19.15 -57.93
CA ALA A 14 -34.53 -18.64 -56.68
C ALA A 14 -33.39 -18.33 -55.69
N LEU A 15 -33.13 -17.05 -55.45
CA LEU A 15 -32.37 -16.62 -54.28
C LEU A 15 -33.28 -16.79 -53.05
N THR A 16 -32.99 -17.79 -52.23
CA THR A 16 -33.59 -17.94 -50.91
C THR A 16 -33.31 -16.69 -50.07
N PRO A 17 -34.30 -16.16 -49.32
CA PRO A 17 -34.02 -15.07 -48.38
C PRO A 17 -32.95 -15.53 -47.40
N ARG A 18 -31.90 -14.72 -47.23
CA ARG A 18 -30.88 -14.95 -46.22
C ARG A 18 -31.58 -14.93 -44.87
N ALA A 19 -31.50 -16.03 -44.11
CA ALA A 19 -32.16 -16.11 -42.81
C ALA A 19 -31.72 -14.94 -41.93
N ASP A 20 -32.68 -14.26 -41.31
CA ASP A 20 -32.41 -13.23 -40.31
C ASP A 20 -31.51 -13.85 -39.23
N HIS A 21 -30.28 -13.34 -39.13
CA HIS A 21 -29.42 -13.70 -38.02
C HIS A 21 -30.12 -13.18 -36.75
N PRO A 22 -30.43 -14.04 -35.77
CA PRO A 22 -31.05 -13.57 -34.54
C PRO A 22 -30.09 -12.55 -33.92
N ARG A 23 -30.51 -11.29 -33.87
CA ARG A 23 -29.81 -10.25 -33.10
C ARG A 23 -29.65 -10.82 -31.70
N ASN A 24 -28.41 -10.97 -31.25
CA ASN A 24 -28.13 -11.56 -29.96
C ASN A 24 -28.68 -10.62 -28.87
N THR A 25 -29.89 -10.89 -28.40
CA THR A 25 -30.63 -10.08 -27.42
C THR A 25 -30.12 -10.29 -26.00
N ASN A 26 -28.83 -10.58 -25.85
CA ASN A 26 -28.08 -10.28 -24.63
C ASN A 26 -27.91 -8.76 -24.52
N THR A 27 -29.04 -8.07 -24.36
CA THR A 27 -29.08 -6.75 -23.72
C THR A 27 -28.40 -6.91 -22.37
N VAL A 28 -27.20 -6.35 -22.23
CA VAL A 28 -26.53 -6.22 -20.93
C VAL A 28 -27.55 -5.59 -19.99
N SER A 29 -27.95 -6.33 -18.95
CA SER A 29 -28.86 -5.82 -17.94
C SER A 29 -28.27 -4.53 -17.37
N SER A 30 -28.96 -3.40 -17.58
CA SER A 30 -28.61 -2.13 -16.93
C SER A 30 -28.76 -2.22 -15.41
N TYR A 31 -29.49 -3.23 -14.92
CA TYR A 31 -29.63 -3.57 -13.52
C TYR A 31 -28.46 -4.43 -13.05
N ARG A 32 -27.46 -3.80 -12.43
CA ARG A 32 -26.46 -4.47 -11.59
C ARG A 32 -27.07 -4.73 -10.21
N ALA A 33 -27.71 -5.88 -10.04
CA ALA A 33 -27.98 -6.39 -8.71
C ALA A 33 -26.64 -6.66 -8.01
N VAL A 34 -26.38 -5.98 -6.89
CA VAL A 34 -25.18 -6.24 -6.09
C VAL A 34 -25.41 -7.52 -5.28
N PRO A 35 -24.43 -8.45 -5.19
CA PRO A 35 -24.48 -9.55 -4.24
C PRO A 35 -24.67 -9.04 -2.80
N SER A 36 -25.07 -9.91 -1.88
CA SER A 36 -25.17 -9.50 -0.47
C SER A 36 -23.80 -9.07 0.06
N HIS A 37 -23.76 -8.13 1.02
CA HIS A 37 -22.50 -7.70 1.65
C HIS A 37 -21.69 -8.88 2.20
N ALA A 38 -22.35 -9.90 2.74
CA ALA A 38 -21.71 -11.13 3.21
C ALA A 38 -21.07 -11.93 2.06
N THR A 39 -21.73 -12.02 0.90
CA THR A 39 -21.18 -12.67 -0.31
C THR A 39 -19.98 -11.92 -0.85
N THR A 40 -20.00 -10.58 -0.86
CA THR A 40 -18.87 -9.77 -1.32
C THR A 40 -17.70 -9.83 -0.32
N ALA A 41 -17.97 -9.88 0.99
CA ALA A 41 -16.94 -9.95 2.01
C ALA A 41 -16.03 -11.20 1.88
N VAL A 42 -16.58 -12.36 1.49
CA VAL A 42 -15.81 -13.59 1.22
C VAL A 42 -14.75 -13.36 0.13
N ASN A 43 -15.03 -12.52 -0.86
CA ASN A 43 -14.11 -12.29 -1.99
C ASN A 43 -13.00 -11.28 -1.67
N LEU A 44 -13.00 -10.65 -0.49
CA LEU A 44 -11.87 -9.82 -0.02
C LEU A 44 -10.57 -10.64 0.15
N GLY A 45 -10.69 -11.97 0.30
CA GLY A 45 -9.54 -12.88 0.42
C GLY A 45 -8.63 -12.46 1.58
N PRO A 46 -7.34 -12.16 1.34
CA PRO A 46 -6.42 -11.75 2.40
C PRO A 46 -6.76 -10.40 3.04
N LEU A 47 -7.64 -9.59 2.42
CA LEU A 47 -8.11 -8.31 2.96
C LEU A 47 -9.32 -8.47 3.90
N ALA A 48 -9.85 -9.68 4.12
CA ALA A 48 -11.12 -9.90 4.80
C ALA A 48 -11.17 -9.41 6.25
N GLU A 49 -10.03 -9.35 6.94
CA GLU A 49 -9.94 -8.92 8.35
C GLU A 49 -9.64 -7.42 8.52
N LEU A 50 -9.32 -6.69 7.45
CA LEU A 50 -9.05 -5.24 7.51
C LEU A 50 -10.26 -4.37 7.90
N PRO A 51 -11.50 -4.58 7.39
CA PRO A 51 -12.63 -3.67 7.59
C PRO A 51 -12.90 -3.35 9.06
N GLY A 52 -13.03 -2.07 9.40
CA GLY A 52 -13.22 -1.60 10.77
C GLY A 52 -12.34 -0.41 11.11
N TYR A 53 -12.33 -0.05 12.39
CA TYR A 53 -11.54 1.06 12.93
C TYR A 53 -10.35 0.54 13.74
N TRP A 54 -9.16 1.05 13.44
CA TRP A 54 -7.91 0.68 14.09
C TRP A 54 -7.30 1.93 14.70
N GLU A 55 -6.81 1.84 15.94
CA GLU A 55 -6.10 2.91 16.62
C GLU A 55 -4.82 2.40 17.29
N GLY A 56 -3.79 3.24 17.37
CA GLY A 56 -2.53 2.81 17.95
C GLY A 56 -1.44 3.86 17.97
N THR A 57 -0.21 3.38 18.10
CA THR A 57 0.99 4.20 18.18
C THR A 57 2.10 3.65 17.30
N GLY A 58 3.01 4.53 16.92
CA GLY A 58 4.09 4.21 16.02
C GLY A 58 5.29 5.14 16.18
N PHE A 59 6.24 5.01 15.26
CA PHE A 59 7.43 5.83 15.16
C PHE A 59 7.72 6.14 13.69
N SER A 60 8.11 7.39 13.43
CA SER A 60 8.55 7.86 12.11
C SER A 60 9.95 8.44 12.22
N LEU A 61 10.80 8.06 11.27
CA LEU A 61 12.11 8.64 11.00
C LEU A 61 12.13 9.14 9.55
N ILE A 62 12.48 10.41 9.35
CA ILE A 62 12.60 11.02 8.02
C ILE A 62 13.72 12.07 7.99
N ALA A 63 14.70 11.89 7.11
CA ALA A 63 15.60 12.95 6.72
C ALA A 63 14.90 13.83 5.66
N ARG A 64 14.57 15.06 6.03
CA ARG A 64 13.96 16.05 5.12
C ARG A 64 15.05 16.94 4.55
N PRO A 65 15.00 17.37 3.28
CA PRO A 65 15.91 18.38 2.77
C PRO A 65 15.86 19.64 3.63
N ASP A 66 17.02 20.19 3.91
CA ASP A 66 17.16 21.43 4.67
C ASP A 66 17.91 22.46 3.82
N PHE A 67 17.39 23.69 3.78
CA PHE A 67 17.94 24.80 3.00
C PHE A 67 18.63 25.84 3.89
N ASP A 68 19.17 25.38 5.02
CA ASP A 68 20.13 26.11 5.82
C ASP A 68 21.53 26.02 5.18
N PRO A 69 22.18 27.13 4.78
CA PRO A 69 23.55 27.11 4.25
C PRO A 69 24.60 26.65 5.27
N ASP A 70 24.31 26.74 6.58
CA ASP A 70 25.22 26.28 7.64
C ASP A 70 25.09 24.75 7.89
N ASN A 71 24.03 24.11 7.37
CA ASN A 71 23.83 22.66 7.41
C ASN A 71 24.63 21.97 6.29
N ALA A 72 25.86 21.53 6.60
CA ALA A 72 26.74 20.85 5.64
C ALA A 72 26.12 19.56 5.05
N ASP A 73 25.39 18.79 5.87
CA ASP A 73 24.71 17.56 5.44
C ASP A 73 23.51 17.90 4.52
N GLY A 74 22.85 19.03 4.78
CA GLY A 74 21.73 19.56 3.98
C GLY A 74 20.42 18.81 4.19
N PHE A 75 20.24 18.22 5.38
CA PHE A 75 18.98 17.63 5.81
C PHE A 75 18.72 17.84 7.30
N PHE A 76 17.45 17.84 7.68
CA PHE A 76 16.99 17.81 9.07
C PHE A 76 16.39 16.44 9.37
N LEU A 77 16.89 15.75 10.41
CA LEU A 77 16.33 14.48 10.85
C LEU A 77 15.10 14.70 11.74
N GLN A 78 13.93 14.56 11.15
CA GLN A 78 12.68 14.57 11.89
C GLN A 78 12.39 13.15 12.42
N LEU A 79 12.30 13.06 13.74
CA LEU A 79 11.91 11.89 14.52
C LEU A 79 10.61 12.19 15.25
N ASN A 80 9.58 11.35 15.11
CA ASN A 80 8.30 11.52 15.80
C ASN A 80 7.80 10.19 16.39
N LEU A 81 7.31 10.25 17.63
CA LEU A 81 6.38 9.26 18.15
C LEU A 81 4.99 9.58 17.59
N LEU A 82 4.23 8.56 17.22
CA LEU A 82 2.98 8.71 16.47
C LEU A 82 1.78 8.27 17.31
N ARG A 83 0.65 8.95 17.13
CA ARG A 83 -0.69 8.44 17.43
C ARG A 83 -1.47 8.37 16.14
N GLU A 84 -2.08 7.23 15.91
CA GLU A 84 -2.55 6.84 14.58
C GLU A 84 -3.95 6.25 14.61
N THR A 85 -4.68 6.49 13.53
CA THR A 85 -5.95 5.80 13.26
C THR A 85 -6.00 5.38 11.80
N ILE A 86 -6.46 4.16 11.54
CA ILE A 86 -6.75 3.67 10.19
C ILE A 86 -8.17 3.15 10.17
N GLU A 87 -8.99 3.71 9.29
CA GLU A 87 -10.36 3.27 9.06
C GLU A 87 -10.41 2.56 7.71
N PHE A 88 -10.81 1.28 7.69
CA PHE A 88 -10.99 0.50 6.47
C PHE A 88 -12.48 0.27 6.19
N SER A 89 -12.95 0.63 5.00
CA SER A 89 -14.34 0.44 4.58
C SER A 89 -14.40 -0.46 3.34
N SER A 90 -15.12 -1.58 3.43
CA SER A 90 -15.32 -2.46 2.27
C SER A 90 -16.06 -1.74 1.14
N ILE A 91 -15.58 -1.91 -0.10
CA ILE A 91 -16.24 -1.40 -1.32
C ILE A 91 -17.65 -2.03 -1.48
N GLY A 92 -17.90 -3.18 -0.86
CA GLY A 92 -19.23 -3.81 -0.79
C GLY A 92 -19.77 -4.39 -2.10
N SER A 93 -19.08 -4.17 -3.22
CA SER A 93 -19.44 -4.67 -4.55
C SER A 93 -18.22 -5.15 -5.35
N PRO A 94 -18.39 -6.03 -6.35
CA PRO A 94 -17.34 -6.35 -7.33
C PRO A 94 -16.90 -5.11 -8.12
N VAL A 95 -15.59 -4.95 -8.33
CA VAL A 95 -14.99 -3.90 -9.16
C VAL A 95 -14.55 -4.53 -10.50
N PRO A 96 -15.29 -4.33 -11.60
CA PRO A 96 -15.04 -5.06 -12.85
C PRO A 96 -13.97 -4.39 -13.72
N ASN A 97 -12.91 -5.13 -14.05
CA ASN A 97 -11.96 -4.77 -15.10
C ASN A 97 -12.29 -5.52 -16.39
N ARG A 98 -12.19 -4.83 -17.53
CA ARG A 98 -12.53 -5.40 -18.84
C ARG A 98 -11.33 -6.08 -19.49
N GLY A 99 -11.52 -7.34 -19.89
CA GLY A 99 -10.50 -8.10 -20.60
C GLY A 99 -10.51 -7.78 -22.10
N SER A 100 -9.33 -7.51 -22.68
CA SER A 100 -9.13 -7.45 -24.13
C SER A 100 -8.36 -8.66 -24.68
N GLN A 101 -7.65 -9.38 -23.82
CA GLN A 101 -6.87 -10.61 -24.11
C GLN A 101 -7.33 -11.81 -23.26
N GLN A 102 -8.34 -11.63 -22.41
CA GLN A 102 -8.96 -12.65 -21.56
C GLN A 102 -10.40 -12.25 -21.25
N GLU A 103 -11.12 -13.06 -20.46
CA GLU A 103 -12.44 -12.69 -19.92
C GLU A 103 -12.36 -11.53 -18.91
N ASP A 104 -13.50 -10.90 -18.64
CA ASP A 104 -13.62 -9.86 -17.61
C ASP A 104 -13.34 -10.42 -16.21
N VAL A 105 -12.61 -9.66 -15.39
CA VAL A 105 -12.30 -10.04 -14.01
C VAL A 105 -12.94 -9.08 -13.01
N ASN A 106 -13.31 -9.59 -11.85
CA ASN A 106 -13.80 -8.78 -10.73
C ASN A 106 -12.74 -8.72 -9.64
N LEU A 107 -12.34 -7.50 -9.28
CA LEU A 107 -11.50 -7.20 -8.14
C LEU A 107 -12.39 -6.90 -6.93
N PHE A 108 -11.86 -7.09 -5.73
CA PHE A 108 -12.56 -6.83 -4.47
C PHE A 108 -11.63 -6.11 -3.51
N GLY A 109 -12.14 -5.21 -2.66
CA GLY A 109 -11.24 -4.37 -1.88
C GLY A 109 -11.89 -3.53 -0.79
N VAL A 110 -11.04 -2.80 -0.09
CA VAL A 110 -11.39 -1.86 0.97
C VAL A 110 -10.82 -0.49 0.61
N THR A 111 -11.60 0.58 0.75
CA THR A 111 -11.04 1.93 0.87
C THR A 111 -10.45 2.09 2.27
N TYR A 112 -9.49 2.99 2.43
CA TYR A 112 -8.99 3.35 3.76
C TYR A 112 -8.66 4.83 3.90
N LEU A 113 -8.59 5.26 5.15
CA LEU A 113 -8.09 6.58 5.53
C LEU A 113 -7.22 6.48 6.79
N HIS A 114 -5.91 6.58 6.59
CA HIS A 114 -4.90 6.65 7.65
C HIS A 114 -4.73 8.10 8.09
N ARG A 115 -4.67 8.35 9.40
CA ARG A 115 -4.43 9.66 10.01
C ARG A 115 -3.34 9.52 11.06
N VAL A 116 -2.35 10.41 11.01
CA VAL A 116 -1.17 10.37 11.89
C VAL A 116 -0.99 11.74 12.55
N THR A 117 -0.86 11.72 13.87
CA THR A 117 -0.56 12.88 14.71
C THR A 117 0.70 12.65 15.52
N ASP A 118 1.43 13.72 15.81
CA ASP A 118 2.57 13.68 16.71
C ASP A 118 2.10 13.39 18.14
N ALA A 119 2.63 12.34 18.77
CA ALA A 119 2.15 11.84 20.05
C ALA A 119 2.47 12.76 21.24
N ALA A 120 3.43 13.69 21.08
CA ALA A 120 3.87 14.61 22.13
C ALA A 120 3.12 15.96 22.09
N THR A 121 2.77 16.43 20.89
CA THR A 121 2.17 17.76 20.65
C THR A 121 0.72 17.71 20.18
N GLY A 122 0.26 16.57 19.66
CA GLY A 122 -1.04 16.45 18.98
C GLY A 122 -1.11 17.10 17.60
N GLY A 123 0.02 17.61 17.07
CA GLY A 123 0.08 18.21 15.73
C GLY A 123 -0.22 17.18 14.63
N ALA A 124 -0.94 17.59 13.59
CA ALA A 124 -1.17 16.75 12.42
C ALA A 124 0.14 16.54 11.65
N LEU A 125 0.51 15.28 11.39
CA LEU A 125 1.71 14.90 10.63
C LEU A 125 1.37 14.36 9.23
N HIS A 126 0.33 13.53 9.14
CA HIS A 126 -0.01 12.83 7.90
C HIS A 126 -1.51 12.50 7.81
N ILE A 127 -2.04 12.45 6.60
CA ILE A 127 -3.36 11.89 6.30
C ILE A 127 -3.34 11.26 4.91
N GLU A 128 -3.59 9.95 4.80
CA GLU A 128 -3.45 9.19 3.55
C GLU A 128 -4.77 8.45 3.24
N PRO A 129 -5.58 8.94 2.29
CA PRO A 129 -6.64 8.16 1.66
C PRO A 129 -6.06 7.18 0.62
N GLY A 130 -6.66 6.01 0.52
CA GLY A 130 -6.30 5.03 -0.50
C GLY A 130 -7.29 3.87 -0.63
N ILE A 131 -6.88 2.86 -1.41
CA ILE A 131 -7.64 1.63 -1.66
C ILE A 131 -6.69 0.44 -1.63
N TRP A 132 -7.11 -0.65 -0.98
CA TRP A 132 -6.49 -1.97 -1.09
C TRP A 132 -7.37 -2.87 -1.96
N MET A 133 -6.78 -3.56 -2.94
CA MET A 133 -7.51 -4.49 -3.83
C MET A 133 -6.87 -5.88 -3.81
N ASN A 134 -7.71 -6.90 -3.68
CA ASN A 134 -7.45 -8.29 -4.01
C ASN A 134 -7.71 -8.50 -5.51
N ILE A 135 -6.69 -8.95 -6.24
CA ILE A 135 -6.68 -9.11 -7.69
C ILE A 135 -6.60 -10.62 -8.00
N PRO A 136 -7.56 -11.21 -8.75
CA PRO A 136 -7.46 -12.59 -9.20
C PRO A 136 -6.34 -12.75 -10.24
N GLY A 137 -5.81 -13.97 -10.39
CA GLY A 137 -4.78 -14.26 -11.39
C GLY A 137 -5.22 -13.95 -12.83
N THR A 138 -4.26 -13.61 -13.69
CA THR A 138 -4.50 -13.15 -15.06
C THR A 138 -4.23 -14.29 -16.03
N ALA A 139 -5.30 -14.85 -16.63
CA ALA A 139 -5.20 -15.97 -17.56
C ALA A 139 -4.42 -15.65 -18.86
N ALA A 140 -4.34 -14.38 -19.26
CA ALA A 140 -3.65 -13.97 -20.49
C ALA A 140 -2.11 -14.08 -20.42
N ASP A 141 -1.53 -13.87 -19.23
CA ASP A 141 -0.08 -13.96 -18.98
C ASP A 141 0.31 -15.10 -18.02
N GLY A 142 -0.67 -15.74 -17.38
CA GLY A 142 -0.48 -16.83 -16.43
C GLY A 142 -0.05 -16.38 -15.04
N SER A 143 -0.14 -15.09 -14.71
CA SER A 143 0.21 -14.57 -13.38
C SER A 143 -0.78 -15.00 -12.29
N ASP A 144 -0.24 -15.29 -11.11
CA ASP A 144 -1.01 -15.59 -9.90
C ASP A 144 -1.79 -14.36 -9.40
N GLY A 145 -2.72 -14.59 -8.47
CA GLY A 145 -3.43 -13.52 -7.79
C GLY A 145 -2.49 -12.63 -6.95
N SER A 146 -2.80 -11.35 -6.88
CA SER A 146 -1.97 -10.34 -6.21
C SER A 146 -2.79 -9.40 -5.32
N VAL A 147 -2.11 -8.64 -4.48
CA VAL A 147 -2.67 -7.56 -3.67
C VAL A 147 -2.02 -6.25 -4.09
N THR A 148 -2.81 -5.18 -4.17
CA THR A 148 -2.28 -3.82 -4.40
C THR A 148 -2.77 -2.83 -3.35
N ARG A 149 -1.90 -1.88 -3.00
CA ARG A 149 -2.21 -0.65 -2.26
C ARG A 149 -2.08 0.53 -3.23
N LEU A 150 -3.19 1.21 -3.47
CA LEU A 150 -3.23 2.50 -4.15
C LEU A 150 -3.37 3.60 -3.10
N SER A 151 -2.56 4.66 -3.15
CA SER A 151 -2.67 5.74 -2.17
C SER A 151 -2.30 7.12 -2.70
N THR A 152 -2.76 8.14 -1.98
CA THR A 152 -2.46 9.55 -2.26
C THR A 152 -1.97 10.24 -1.00
N VAL A 153 -0.74 10.73 -1.05
CA VAL A 153 -0.02 11.32 0.06
C VAL A 153 -0.04 12.86 -0.10
N PRO A 154 -0.47 13.63 0.92
CA PRO A 154 -0.70 15.07 0.83
C PRO A 154 0.58 15.90 0.73
N HIS A 155 1.76 15.27 0.74
CA HIS A 155 3.04 15.87 0.37
C HIS A 155 3.21 15.98 -1.16
N GLY A 156 2.29 15.42 -1.93
CA GLY A 156 2.25 15.51 -3.39
C GLY A 156 2.72 14.24 -4.09
N ASN A 157 2.36 13.07 -3.55
CA ASN A 157 2.68 11.77 -4.14
C ASN A 157 1.40 10.96 -4.37
N ALA A 158 1.39 10.14 -5.42
CA ALA A 158 0.45 9.04 -5.56
C ALA A 158 1.25 7.73 -5.71
N VAL A 159 0.86 6.69 -4.98
CA VAL A 159 1.60 5.43 -4.94
C VAL A 159 0.72 4.29 -5.45
N CYS A 160 1.31 3.45 -6.27
CA CYS A 160 0.82 2.10 -6.56
C CYS A 160 1.88 1.12 -6.05
N ALA A 161 1.56 0.34 -5.02
CA ALA A 161 2.37 -0.79 -4.59
C ALA A 161 1.62 -2.09 -4.93
N VAL A 162 2.35 -3.10 -5.40
CA VAL A 162 1.81 -4.40 -5.79
C VAL A 162 2.63 -5.49 -5.10
N GLY A 163 1.98 -6.60 -4.76
CA GLY A 163 2.65 -7.74 -4.16
C GLY A 163 1.68 -8.86 -3.84
N PHE A 164 1.91 -9.54 -2.73
CA PHE A 164 1.22 -10.79 -2.39
C PHE A 164 0.81 -10.84 -0.91
N ALA A 165 -0.04 -11.82 -0.60
CA ALA A 165 -0.40 -12.14 0.77
C ALA A 165 0.27 -13.44 1.23
N GLN A 166 0.65 -13.49 2.51
CA GLN A 166 1.22 -14.68 3.14
C GLN A 166 0.55 -14.92 4.50
N THR A 167 -0.07 -16.08 4.67
CA THR A 167 -0.82 -16.43 5.88
C THR A 167 -0.15 -17.56 6.65
N ALA A 168 -0.12 -17.47 7.98
CA ALA A 168 0.40 -18.51 8.86
C ALA A 168 -0.38 -18.58 10.18
N ASP A 169 -0.66 -19.79 10.64
CA ASP A 169 -1.00 -20.06 12.04
C ASP A 169 0.29 -20.23 12.85
N LEU A 170 0.31 -19.69 14.07
CA LEU A 170 1.50 -19.59 14.91
C LEU A 170 1.16 -19.99 16.37
N ASP A 171 2.19 -20.34 17.13
CA ASP A 171 2.10 -20.54 18.59
C ASP A 171 3.32 -19.89 19.27
N GLY A 172 3.40 -18.57 19.16
CA GLY A 172 4.53 -17.78 19.63
C GLY A 172 4.55 -16.37 19.05
N ILE A 173 5.72 -15.74 19.03
CA ILE A 173 5.95 -14.48 18.29
C ILE A 173 6.86 -14.77 17.09
N PRO A 174 6.57 -14.24 15.89
CA PRO A 174 7.47 -14.36 14.76
C PRO A 174 8.72 -13.50 14.98
N ASP A 175 9.84 -13.88 14.37
CA ASP A 175 10.91 -12.92 14.15
C ASP A 175 10.48 -11.90 13.09
N ILE A 176 10.85 -10.63 13.30
CA ILE A 176 10.68 -9.54 12.34
C ILE A 176 12.09 -9.03 12.03
N PRO A 177 12.56 -9.10 10.77
CA PRO A 177 13.93 -8.74 10.43
C PRO A 177 14.17 -7.24 10.62
N SER A 178 15.37 -6.87 11.07
CA SER A 178 15.78 -5.46 11.18
C SER A 178 15.84 -4.79 9.82
N LEU A 179 15.66 -3.48 9.79
CA LEU A 179 15.93 -2.65 8.61
C LEU A 179 17.13 -1.74 8.82
N SER A 180 17.54 -1.04 7.76
CA SER A 180 18.61 -0.04 7.79
C SER A 180 18.02 1.36 7.65
N THR A 181 18.42 2.28 8.53
CA THR A 181 18.06 3.71 8.47
C THR A 181 19.16 4.57 7.83
N VAL A 182 20.24 3.95 7.35
CA VAL A 182 21.45 4.62 6.88
C VAL A 182 21.28 5.16 5.45
N PRO A 183 21.45 6.47 5.20
CA PRO A 183 21.44 7.02 3.85
C PRO A 183 22.63 6.55 3.01
N TYR A 184 22.45 6.44 1.70
CA TYR A 184 23.46 5.92 0.77
C TYR A 184 23.46 6.66 -0.57
N ALA A 185 24.55 6.58 -1.32
CA ALA A 185 24.65 7.27 -2.61
C ALA A 185 23.67 6.69 -3.65
N VAL A 186 23.09 7.55 -4.49
CA VAL A 186 22.24 7.10 -5.61
C VAL A 186 23.03 6.16 -6.52
N GLY A 187 22.47 4.96 -6.77
CA GLY A 187 23.13 3.90 -7.54
C GLY A 187 24.06 2.98 -6.73
N ALA A 188 24.28 3.24 -5.44
CA ALA A 188 24.88 2.28 -4.52
C ALA A 188 23.79 1.34 -3.94
N PRO A 189 24.14 0.11 -3.52
CA PRO A 189 23.22 -0.74 -2.77
C PRO A 189 22.95 -0.16 -1.37
N PRO A 190 21.77 -0.42 -0.77
CA PRO A 190 21.47 0.00 0.59
C PRO A 190 22.41 -0.69 1.61
N PRO A 191 22.90 0.02 2.64
CA PRO A 191 23.73 -0.57 3.69
C PRO A 191 22.92 -1.60 4.50
N PRO A 192 23.51 -2.74 4.90
CA PRO A 192 22.80 -3.76 5.66
C PRO A 192 22.34 -3.25 7.05
N PRO A 193 21.27 -3.82 7.63
CA PRO A 193 20.83 -3.51 9.00
C PRO A 193 21.97 -3.63 10.01
N GLY A 194 22.00 -2.72 11.00
CA GLY A 194 23.09 -2.63 11.98
C GLY A 194 24.37 -1.94 11.48
N THR A 195 24.40 -1.41 10.24
CA THR A 195 25.45 -0.49 9.82
C THR A 195 25.36 0.81 10.64
N PRO A 196 26.46 1.29 11.27
CA PRO A 196 26.44 2.57 11.98
C PRO A 196 26.12 3.73 11.04
N ASN A 197 25.23 4.63 11.46
CA ASN A 197 24.89 5.80 10.67
C ASN A 197 26.01 6.86 10.73
N PRO A 198 26.51 7.40 9.61
CA PRO A 198 27.66 8.31 9.60
C PRO A 198 27.33 9.75 10.00
N TYR A 199 26.04 10.10 10.13
CA TYR A 199 25.60 11.49 10.34
C TYR A 199 25.34 11.80 11.80
N ALA A 200 25.85 12.95 12.28
CA ALA A 200 25.63 13.44 13.65
C ALA A 200 24.15 13.58 14.01
N ALA A 201 23.29 13.87 13.03
CA ALA A 201 21.84 13.92 13.22
C ALA A 201 21.24 12.58 13.70
N TYR A 202 21.83 11.43 13.36
CA TYR A 202 21.34 10.10 13.76
C TYR A 202 21.97 9.58 15.06
N ASP A 203 23.08 10.15 15.54
CA ASP A 203 23.67 9.83 16.85
C ASP A 203 23.03 10.73 17.94
N LEU A 204 22.21 10.13 18.80
CA LEU A 204 21.54 10.83 19.90
C LEU A 204 22.51 11.28 21.01
N GLY A 205 23.73 10.75 21.04
CA GLY A 205 24.81 11.21 21.92
C GLY A 205 25.52 12.47 21.43
N VAL A 206 25.32 12.86 20.17
CA VAL A 206 25.86 14.10 19.59
C VAL A 206 24.81 15.20 19.60
N ASP A 207 25.16 16.36 20.17
CA ASP A 207 24.30 17.55 20.14
C ASP A 207 24.34 18.20 18.74
N THR A 208 23.17 18.56 18.21
CA THR A 208 23.02 19.13 16.87
C THR A 208 21.65 19.81 16.72
N PRO A 209 21.56 20.98 16.05
CA PRO A 209 20.28 21.62 15.75
C PRO A 209 19.51 20.90 14.63
N TYR A 210 20.14 19.99 13.89
CA TYR A 210 19.58 19.36 12.68
C TYR A 210 18.82 18.04 12.96
N ARG A 211 18.27 17.89 14.16
CA ARG A 211 17.39 16.80 14.59
C ARG A 211 16.20 17.35 15.40
N THR A 212 15.08 16.62 15.46
CA THR A 212 13.98 16.91 16.40
C THR A 212 14.48 17.23 17.81
N ASN A 213 14.15 18.43 18.29
CA ASN A 213 14.55 18.98 19.59
C ASN A 213 13.39 19.86 20.13
N PRO A 214 12.90 19.68 21.38
CA PRO A 214 13.29 18.65 22.35
C PRO A 214 12.96 17.24 21.87
N LEU A 215 13.88 16.31 22.12
CA LEU A 215 13.69 14.90 21.79
C LEU A 215 12.83 14.22 22.88
N PRO A 216 11.71 13.56 22.54
CA PRO A 216 10.97 12.72 23.46
C PRO A 216 11.86 11.61 24.05
N SER A 217 11.87 11.46 25.38
CA SER A 217 12.75 10.51 26.08
C SER A 217 12.52 9.03 25.76
N THR A 218 11.39 8.68 25.14
CA THR A 218 11.10 7.33 24.63
C THR A 218 11.86 7.00 23.34
N ILE A 219 12.35 8.01 22.60
CA ILE A 219 13.17 7.80 21.40
C ILE A 219 14.60 7.50 21.87
N THR A 220 15.04 6.27 21.67
CA THR A 220 16.36 5.77 22.05
C THR A 220 17.24 5.52 20.82
N GLN A 221 18.56 5.37 21.01
CA GLN A 221 19.46 5.11 19.88
C GLN A 221 19.07 3.82 19.15
N ALA A 222 18.71 2.76 19.88
CA ALA A 222 18.24 1.50 19.30
C ALA A 222 17.00 1.65 18.41
N LEU A 223 16.13 2.64 18.68
CA LEU A 223 14.95 2.93 17.85
C LEU A 223 15.31 3.73 16.58
N VAL A 224 16.38 4.53 16.63
CA VAL A 224 16.90 5.27 15.47
C VAL A 224 17.73 4.36 14.55
N ASP A 225 18.47 3.42 15.13
CA ASP A 225 19.26 2.41 14.41
C ASP A 225 18.36 1.34 13.78
N ASP A 226 17.36 0.84 14.53
CA ASP A 226 16.39 -0.16 14.05
C ASP A 226 14.96 0.10 14.57
N PRO A 227 14.15 0.88 13.83
CA PRO A 227 12.74 1.12 14.11
C PRO A 227 11.89 -0.14 14.34
N ILE A 228 12.27 -1.29 13.77
CA ILE A 228 11.55 -2.57 13.96
C ILE A 228 11.55 -3.03 15.42
N THR A 229 12.51 -2.54 16.23
CA THR A 229 12.51 -2.74 17.70
C THR A 229 11.17 -2.37 18.33
N MET A 230 10.47 -1.32 17.85
CA MET A 230 9.15 -0.96 18.37
C MET A 230 8.08 -2.03 18.10
N LEU A 231 8.12 -2.68 16.93
CA LEU A 231 7.19 -3.75 16.58
C LEU A 231 7.46 -5.01 17.42
N ARG A 232 8.74 -5.39 17.56
CA ARG A 232 9.16 -6.51 18.42
C ARG A 232 8.81 -6.27 19.89
N ASP A 233 8.94 -5.03 20.37
CA ASP A 233 8.64 -4.66 21.75
C ASP A 233 7.14 -4.70 22.03
N ALA A 234 6.30 -4.29 21.09
CA ALA A 234 4.85 -4.42 21.21
C ALA A 234 4.39 -5.89 21.31
N LEU A 235 5.07 -6.82 20.63
CA LEU A 235 4.77 -8.27 20.69
C LEU A 235 5.20 -8.94 22.01
N ARG A 236 6.00 -8.29 22.87
CA ARG A 236 6.52 -8.92 24.10
C ARG A 236 5.38 -9.36 25.04
N GLY A 237 5.38 -10.65 25.38
CA GLY A 237 4.37 -11.25 26.26
C GLY A 237 3.04 -11.60 25.57
N GLN A 238 2.90 -11.33 24.27
CA GLN A 238 1.78 -11.82 23.47
C GLN A 238 2.06 -13.24 22.92
N THR A 239 1.02 -13.93 22.47
CA THR A 239 1.13 -15.11 21.62
C THR A 239 0.33 -14.86 20.34
N MET A 240 1.01 -14.75 19.21
CA MET A 240 0.36 -14.66 17.90
C MET A 240 -0.19 -16.03 17.55
N THR A 241 -1.50 -16.12 17.31
CA THR A 241 -2.20 -17.36 16.95
C THR A 241 -2.41 -17.47 15.44
N HIS A 242 -2.56 -16.33 14.76
CA HIS A 242 -2.73 -16.25 13.31
C HIS A 242 -2.18 -14.93 12.79
N VAL A 243 -1.59 -14.94 11.59
CA VAL A 243 -1.21 -13.72 10.87
C VAL A 243 -1.49 -13.84 9.37
N THR A 244 -2.01 -12.77 8.77
CA THR A 244 -2.00 -12.55 7.32
C THR A 244 -1.18 -11.30 7.03
N ARG A 245 -0.05 -11.49 6.35
CA ARG A 245 0.86 -10.44 5.92
C ARG A 245 0.55 -10.04 4.49
N LEU A 246 0.40 -8.74 4.25
CA LEU A 246 0.35 -8.14 2.92
C LEU A 246 1.74 -7.55 2.67
N ILE A 247 2.48 -8.08 1.69
CA ILE A 247 3.87 -7.72 1.39
C ILE A 247 3.89 -7.11 -0.01
N LEU A 248 4.26 -5.84 -0.13
CA LEU A 248 4.14 -5.07 -1.36
C LEU A 248 5.27 -4.08 -1.53
N ASP A 249 5.59 -3.79 -2.79
CA ASP A 249 6.53 -2.77 -3.17
C ASP A 249 6.09 -2.06 -4.46
N THR A 250 6.74 -0.95 -4.79
CA THR A 250 6.50 -0.20 -6.03
C THR A 250 7.24 -0.76 -7.23
N ALA A 251 8.39 -1.43 -7.02
CA ALA A 251 9.31 -1.83 -8.07
C ALA A 251 8.83 -3.07 -8.87
N GLY A 252 8.11 -3.98 -8.22
CA GLY A 252 7.64 -5.26 -8.76
C GLY A 252 6.37 -5.19 -9.62
N GLY A 253 5.74 -4.02 -9.75
CA GLY A 253 4.55 -3.86 -10.58
C GLY A 253 3.78 -2.54 -10.46
N GLY A 254 4.34 -1.54 -9.79
CA GLY A 254 3.65 -0.28 -9.48
C GLY A 254 4.49 0.95 -9.78
N GLY A 255 4.57 1.88 -8.84
CA GLY A 255 5.40 3.09 -8.95
C GLY A 255 4.92 4.24 -8.07
N VAL A 256 5.75 5.27 -7.97
CA VAL A 256 5.44 6.54 -7.31
C VAL A 256 5.32 7.65 -8.35
N SER A 257 4.25 8.45 -8.27
CA SER A 257 4.04 9.65 -9.07
C SER A 257 4.15 10.89 -8.21
N ASN A 258 5.07 11.79 -8.54
CA ASN A 258 5.42 12.96 -7.74
C ASN A 258 4.98 14.27 -8.39
N ILE A 259 4.57 15.26 -7.58
CA ILE A 259 4.41 16.64 -8.06
C ILE A 259 5.79 17.25 -8.40
N PRO A 260 5.87 18.23 -9.31
CA PRO A 260 7.15 18.77 -9.79
C PRO A 260 8.07 19.36 -8.69
N PHE A 261 7.52 19.81 -7.56
CA PHE A 261 8.32 20.28 -6.43
C PHE A 261 9.09 19.14 -5.75
N ILE A 262 8.41 18.01 -5.49
CA ILE A 262 8.99 16.84 -4.84
C ILE A 262 10.10 16.25 -5.70
N THR A 263 9.86 16.06 -7.01
CA THR A 263 10.86 15.56 -7.97
C THR A 263 12.15 16.38 -8.05
N ARG A 264 12.14 17.63 -7.58
CA ARG A 264 13.34 18.49 -7.55
C ARG A 264 14.02 18.58 -6.20
N ASN A 265 13.32 18.29 -5.10
CA ASN A 265 13.80 18.58 -3.75
C ASN A 265 13.92 17.34 -2.86
N ALA A 266 13.07 16.33 -3.02
CA ALA A 266 13.07 15.06 -2.29
C ALA A 266 12.30 14.01 -3.09
N ASP A 267 12.85 13.56 -4.21
CA ASP A 267 12.13 12.70 -5.15
C ASP A 267 11.83 11.35 -4.48
N ALA A 268 10.55 11.05 -4.25
CA ALA A 268 10.14 9.78 -3.64
C ALA A 268 10.17 8.72 -4.74
N THR A 269 11.19 7.87 -4.77
CA THR A 269 11.42 6.94 -5.88
C THR A 269 10.64 5.64 -5.70
N ASP A 270 10.63 5.12 -4.47
CA ASP A 270 10.13 3.79 -4.17
C ASP A 270 9.42 3.74 -2.81
N LEU A 271 8.54 2.75 -2.63
CA LEU A 271 7.94 2.35 -1.36
C LEU A 271 7.99 0.83 -1.25
N GLU A 272 8.49 0.32 -0.12
CA GLU A 272 8.29 -1.05 0.33
C GLU A 272 7.41 -1.04 1.59
N CYS A 273 6.47 -1.97 1.73
CA CYS A 273 5.67 -2.08 2.96
C CYS A 273 5.22 -3.51 3.27
N VAL A 274 5.07 -3.77 4.58
CA VAL A 274 4.45 -4.98 5.11
C VAL A 274 3.37 -4.57 6.11
N PHE A 275 2.15 -5.06 5.89
CA PHE A 275 1.01 -4.92 6.80
C PHE A 275 0.63 -6.31 7.32
N ALA A 276 0.83 -6.57 8.60
CA ALA A 276 0.51 -7.83 9.27
C ALA A 276 -0.79 -7.69 10.07
N VAL A 277 -1.86 -8.32 9.58
CA VAL A 277 -3.14 -8.44 10.29
C VAL A 277 -3.08 -9.69 11.15
N GLU A 278 -3.20 -9.53 12.46
CA GLU A 278 -2.80 -10.51 13.46
C GLU A 278 -3.95 -10.82 14.43
N ARG A 279 -4.10 -12.09 14.80
CA ARG A 279 -4.80 -12.50 16.02
C ARG A 279 -3.77 -12.79 17.08
N VAL A 280 -3.88 -12.11 18.22
CA VAL A 280 -2.92 -12.19 19.31
C VAL A 280 -3.64 -12.45 20.63
N ARG A 281 -3.14 -13.44 21.37
CA ARG A 281 -3.56 -13.73 22.74
C ARG A 281 -2.68 -12.95 23.71
N LEU A 282 -3.32 -12.14 24.55
CA LEU A 282 -2.67 -11.34 25.59
C LEU A 282 -2.39 -12.19 26.85
N PRO A 283 -1.50 -11.76 27.77
CA PRO A 283 -1.21 -12.48 29.02
C PRO A 283 -2.44 -12.84 29.88
N GLY A 284 -3.52 -12.06 29.78
CA GLY A 284 -4.79 -12.32 30.46
C GLY A 284 -5.69 -13.37 29.78
N GLY A 285 -5.25 -14.01 28.69
CA GLY A 285 -6.01 -15.00 27.93
C GLY A 285 -6.98 -14.45 26.88
N ASN A 286 -7.25 -13.13 26.90
CA ASN A 286 -8.06 -12.46 25.87
C ASN A 286 -7.36 -12.51 24.51
N GLU A 287 -8.11 -12.80 23.45
CA GLU A 287 -7.65 -12.65 22.07
C GLU A 287 -8.14 -11.31 21.50
N VAL A 288 -7.26 -10.61 20.78
CA VAL A 288 -7.56 -9.33 20.11
C VAL A 288 -7.02 -9.34 18.68
N MET A 289 -7.58 -8.46 17.84
CA MET A 289 -7.05 -8.16 16.52
C MET A 289 -6.00 -7.04 16.63
N GLN A 290 -4.80 -7.31 16.15
CA GLN A 290 -3.69 -6.36 16.05
C GLN A 290 -3.33 -6.14 14.58
N LEU A 291 -2.86 -4.94 14.25
CA LEU A 291 -2.28 -4.60 12.95
C LEU A 291 -0.90 -4.00 13.22
N GLN A 292 0.15 -4.75 12.90
CA GLN A 292 1.50 -4.21 12.80
C GLN A 292 1.79 -3.83 11.36
N TYR A 293 2.46 -2.70 11.16
CA TYR A 293 2.99 -2.36 9.84
C TYR A 293 4.40 -1.77 9.93
N GLN A 294 5.15 -2.00 8.86
CA GLN A 294 6.37 -1.27 8.53
C GLN A 294 6.27 -0.77 7.09
N GLN A 295 6.76 0.43 6.84
CA GLN A 295 6.97 0.92 5.48
C GLN A 295 8.25 1.74 5.38
N VAL A 296 8.94 1.59 4.24
CA VAL A 296 10.16 2.32 3.90
C VAL A 296 9.92 3.02 2.57
N ALA A 297 9.80 4.35 2.61
CA ALA A 297 9.80 5.18 1.41
C ALA A 297 11.23 5.67 1.13
N LEU A 298 11.69 5.58 -0.11
CA LEU A 298 13.02 6.05 -0.50
C LEU A 298 12.94 7.48 -1.04
N LEU A 299 13.58 8.41 -0.35
CA LEU A 299 13.63 9.83 -0.74
C LEU A 299 15.01 10.17 -1.32
N SER A 300 15.06 10.64 -2.56
CA SER A 300 16.30 10.96 -3.26
C SER A 300 16.53 12.47 -3.38
N PHE A 301 17.63 12.96 -2.80
CA PHE A 301 18.07 14.35 -2.94
C PHE A 301 19.57 14.50 -2.66
N ARG A 302 20.19 15.58 -3.18
CA ARG A 302 21.63 15.87 -3.03
C ARG A 302 22.58 14.72 -3.44
N GLY A 303 22.14 13.83 -4.33
CA GLY A 303 22.91 12.65 -4.78
C GLY A 303 22.86 11.44 -3.83
N MET A 304 22.03 11.52 -2.79
CA MET A 304 21.83 10.49 -1.77
C MET A 304 20.38 9.99 -1.78
N VAL A 305 20.18 8.75 -1.33
CA VAL A 305 18.90 8.13 -1.02
C VAL A 305 18.79 8.05 0.51
N TYR A 306 17.66 8.50 1.03
CA TYR A 306 17.35 8.53 2.46
C TYR A 306 16.16 7.60 2.74
N PRO A 307 16.33 6.53 3.52
CA PRO A 307 15.21 5.72 4.01
C PRO A 307 14.31 6.56 4.95
N HIS A 308 13.10 6.85 4.50
CA HIS A 308 12.02 7.31 5.38
C HIS A 308 11.28 6.09 5.91
N VAL A 309 11.44 5.83 7.20
CA VAL A 309 10.89 4.64 7.86
C VAL A 309 9.74 5.03 8.76
N THR A 310 8.62 4.32 8.62
CA THR A 310 7.48 4.43 9.54
C THR A 310 7.03 3.05 9.97
N VAL A 311 6.86 2.86 11.28
CA VAL A 311 6.36 1.63 11.91
C VAL A 311 5.20 1.95 12.83
N GLY A 312 4.21 1.06 12.92
CA GLY A 312 3.07 1.24 13.81
C GLY A 312 2.50 -0.08 14.32
N THR A 313 1.91 -0.06 15.51
CA THR A 313 1.09 -1.14 16.06
C THR A 313 -0.27 -0.58 16.47
N LEU A 314 -1.33 -1.10 15.87
CA LEU A 314 -2.71 -0.69 16.09
C LEU A 314 -3.56 -1.86 16.57
N ILE A 315 -4.59 -1.56 17.36
CA ILE A 315 -5.60 -2.52 17.82
C ILE A 315 -6.94 -2.15 17.16
N ARG A 316 -7.72 -3.16 16.77
CA ARG A 316 -9.07 -2.97 16.23
C ARG A 316 -10.03 -2.56 17.35
N ALA A 317 -10.67 -1.42 17.21
CA ALA A 317 -11.65 -0.91 18.18
C ALA A 317 -13.06 -1.48 17.94
N PHE A 318 -13.49 -1.56 16.67
CA PHE A 318 -14.77 -2.09 16.21
C PHE A 318 -14.77 -2.37 14.70
#